data_AF-A0A841GP80-F1
#
_entry.id   AF-A0A841GP80-F1
#
_cell.length_a   1.000
_cell.length_b   1.000
_cell.length_c   1.000
_cell.angle_alpha   90.00
_cell.angle_beta   90.00
_cell.angle_gamma   90.00
#
_symmetry.space_group_name_H-M   'P 1'
#
loop_
_entity.id
_entity.type
_entity.pdbx_description
1 polymer ?
#
loop_
_entity_poly.entity_id
_entity_poly.type
_entity_poly.pdbx_seq_one_letter_code
_entity_poly.pdbx_strand_id
1 'polypeptide(L)'
;MTADPRVPLALAALAEHGIAGADVSVEGHEREMAAVRVPADAWERMIGDEGARIAAAVKVAGFRYVALDLADDDEPDSATA
;
A
#
# COMPACT_ATOMS: atom_id res chain seq x y z
N MET A 1 16.76 9.40 7.06
CA MET A 1 15.47 8.90 7.56
C MET A 1 15.55 7.39 7.59
N THR A 2 15.34 6.75 8.74
CA THR A 2 15.29 5.28 8.81
C THR A 2 14.03 4.81 8.09
N ALA A 3 14.16 3.84 7.17
CA ALA A 3 13.02 3.24 6.50
C ALA A 3 12.02 2.68 7.53
N ASP A 4 10.72 2.88 7.31
CA ASP A 4 9.69 2.42 8.24
C ASP A 4 9.66 0.88 8.25
N PRO A 5 9.87 0.22 9.40
CA PRO A 5 9.96 -1.24 9.46
C PRO A 5 8.67 -1.96 9.09
N ARG A 6 7.54 -1.25 9.02
CA ARG A 6 6.23 -1.79 8.64
C ARG A 6 6.10 -2.00 7.13
N VAL A 7 6.83 -1.23 6.33
CA VAL A 7 6.81 -1.32 4.85
C VAL A 7 7.21 -2.71 4.33
N PRO A 8 8.35 -3.31 4.72
CA PRO A 8 8.70 -4.65 4.24
C PRO A 8 7.70 -5.72 4.68
N LEU A 9 7.05 -5.56 5.83
CA LEU A 9 5.99 -6.48 6.29
C LEU A 9 4.72 -6.36 5.43
N ALA A 10 4.31 -5.13 5.09
CA ALA A 10 3.19 -4.89 4.20
C ALA A 10 3.44 -5.43 2.79
N LEU A 11 4.64 -5.23 2.25
CA LEU A 11 5.05 -5.77 0.95
C LEU A 11 5.06 -7.30 0.93
N ALA A 12 5.53 -7.93 2.01
CA ALA A 12 5.48 -9.39 2.15
C ALA A 12 4.04 -9.90 2.15
N ALA A 13 3.14 -9.25 2.88
CA ALA A 13 1.71 -9.60 2.88
C ALA A 13 1.08 -9.49 1.48
N LEU A 14 1.38 -8.43 0.73
CA LEU A 14 0.91 -8.26 -0.65
C LEU A 14 1.43 -9.38 -1.57
N ALA A 15 2.71 -9.73 -1.45
CA ALA A 15 3.32 -10.82 -2.21
C ALA A 15 2.72 -12.20 -1.89
N GLU A 16 2.41 -12.48 -0.62
CA GLU A 16 1.71 -13.72 -0.20
C GLU A 16 0.31 -13.84 -0.82
N HIS A 17 -0.34 -12.70 -1.08
CA HIS A 17 -1.60 -12.63 -1.81
C HIS A 17 -1.44 -12.57 -3.34
N GLY A 18 -0.22 -12.75 -3.86
CA GLY A 18 0.07 -12.79 -5.29
C GLY A 18 0.08 -11.41 -5.96
N ILE A 19 0.25 -10.34 -5.19
CA ILE A 19 0.45 -8.97 -5.71
C ILE A 19 1.94 -8.67 -5.63
N ALA A 20 2.71 -9.27 -6.53
CA ALA A 20 4.11 -8.96 -6.68
C ALA A 20 4.29 -7.60 -7.37
N GLY A 21 5.33 -6.85 -7.01
CA GLY A 21 5.59 -5.53 -7.62
C GLY A 21 4.72 -4.39 -7.10
N ALA A 22 4.00 -4.59 -5.99
CA ALA A 22 3.37 -3.49 -5.27
C ALA A 22 4.41 -2.57 -4.62
N ASP A 23 4.02 -1.31 -4.41
CA ASP A 23 4.75 -0.34 -3.60
C ASP A 23 3.90 0.08 -2.39
N VAL A 24 4.57 0.42 -1.29
CA VAL A 24 3.91 0.87 -0.07
C VAL A 24 4.59 2.12 0.48
N SER A 25 3.85 3.21 0.46
CA SER A 25 4.23 4.47 1.08
C SER A 25 3.53 4.68 2.43
N VAL A 26 4.18 5.41 3.33
CA VAL A 26 3.66 5.69 4.67
C VAL A 26 3.16 7.12 4.73
N GLU A 27 1.84 7.24 4.75
CA GLU A 27 1.14 8.53 4.68
C GLU A 27 0.38 8.84 5.97
N GLY A 28 -0.14 10.06 6.04
CA GLY A 28 -0.90 10.57 7.19
C GLY A 28 -0.02 11.32 8.20
N HIS A 29 -0.65 12.21 8.96
CA HIS A 29 0.05 13.09 9.89
C HIS A 29 0.76 12.32 11.01
N GLU A 30 0.17 11.21 11.47
CA GLU A 30 0.73 10.32 12.48
C GLU A 30 1.43 9.09 11.87
N ARG A 31 1.67 9.08 10.54
CA ARG A 31 2.24 7.94 9.81
C ARG A 31 1.40 6.67 9.97
N GLU A 32 0.08 6.82 10.02
CA GLU A 32 -0.87 5.78 10.36
C GLU A 32 -1.45 5.05 9.14
N MET A 33 -1.20 5.54 7.92
CA MET A 33 -1.75 5.01 6.68
C MET A 33 -0.68 4.33 5.84
N ALA A 34 -0.99 3.13 5.32
CA ALA A 34 -0.27 2.53 4.21
C ALA A 34 -0.98 2.91 2.90
N ALA A 35 -0.33 3.72 2.07
CA ALA A 35 -0.75 3.96 0.69
C ALA A 35 -0.13 2.85 -0.18
N VAL A 36 -0.98 1.98 -0.72
CA VAL A 36 -0.56 0.80 -1.47
C VAL A 36 -0.80 1.06 -2.94
N ARG A 37 0.26 1.01 -3.75
CA ARG A 37 0.17 0.98 -5.20
C ARG A 37 0.35 -0.44 -5.68
N VAL A 38 -0.51 -0.89 -6.58
CA VAL A 38 -0.45 -2.25 -7.14
C VAL A 38 -0.32 -2.18 -8.66
N PRO A 39 0.29 -3.20 -9.29
CA PRO A 39 0.31 -3.29 -10.75
C PRO A 39 -1.11 -3.35 -11.33
N ALA A 40 -1.28 -2.86 -12.57
CA ALA A 40 -2.58 -2.75 -13.24
C ALA A 40 -3.39 -4.06 -13.27
N ASP A 41 -2.72 -5.20 -13.43
CA ASP A 41 -3.34 -6.53 -13.46
C ASP A 41 -3.85 -7.02 -12.09
N ALA A 42 -3.43 -6.37 -11.00
CA ALA A 42 -3.87 -6.67 -9.64
C ALA A 42 -5.00 -5.76 -9.13
N TRP A 43 -5.41 -4.74 -9.90
CA TRP A 43 -6.40 -3.76 -9.46
C TRP A 43 -7.75 -4.36 -9.09
N GLU A 44 -8.30 -5.24 -9.95
CA GLU A 44 -9.60 -5.85 -9.72
C GLU A 44 -9.63 -6.65 -8.41
N ARG A 45 -8.49 -7.22 -8.02
CA ARG A 45 -8.32 -8.01 -6.79
C ARG A 45 -8.33 -7.15 -5.53
N MET A 46 -8.00 -5.87 -5.65
CA MET A 46 -8.03 -4.90 -4.55
C MET A 46 -9.44 -4.34 -4.27
N ILE A 47 -10.44 -4.73 -5.07
CA ILE A 47 -11.82 -4.26 -4.94
C ILE A 47 -12.68 -5.33 -4.24
N GLY A 48 -13.58 -4.89 -3.35
CA GLY A 48 -14.54 -5.76 -2.68
C GLY A 48 -13.93 -6.66 -1.59
N ASP A 49 -14.48 -7.85 -1.41
CA ASP A 49 -14.13 -8.75 -0.30
C ASP A 49 -12.69 -9.27 -0.37
N GLU A 50 -12.14 -9.48 -1.58
CA GLU A 50 -10.74 -9.89 -1.73
C GLU A 50 -9.80 -8.77 -1.29
N GLY A 51 -10.03 -7.54 -1.79
CA GLY A 51 -9.28 -6.36 -1.38
C GLY A 51 -9.35 -6.08 0.13
N ALA A 52 -10.52 -6.28 0.74
CA ALA A 52 -10.69 -6.14 2.19
C ALA A 52 -9.83 -7.15 2.97
N ARG A 53 -9.72 -8.40 2.50
CA ARG A 53 -8.85 -9.41 3.12
C ARG A 53 -7.37 -9.07 2.96
N ILE A 54 -6.96 -8.61 1.78
CA ILE A 54 -5.59 -8.18 1.50
C ILE A 54 -5.22 -6.98 2.39
N ALA A 55 -6.10 -5.98 2.47
CA ALA A 55 -5.91 -4.82 3.34
C ALA A 55 -5.82 -5.22 4.83
N ALA A 56 -6.60 -6.21 5.28
CA ALA A 56 -6.50 -6.73 6.63
C ALA A 56 -5.13 -7.39 6.90
N ALA A 57 -4.57 -8.12 5.94
CA ALA A 57 -3.22 -8.67 6.05
C ALA A 57 -2.16 -7.56 6.15
N VAL A 58 -2.26 -6.51 5.33
CA VAL A 58 -1.36 -5.34 5.42
C VAL A 58 -1.45 -4.66 6.78
N LYS A 59 -2.65 -4.55 7.38
CA LYS A 59 -2.83 -3.96 8.72
C LYS A 59 -2.10 -4.70 9.84
N VAL A 60 -1.77 -5.99 9.68
CA VAL A 60 -0.96 -6.74 10.65
C VAL A 60 0.43 -6.13 10.83
N ALA A 61 0.94 -5.40 9.82
CA ALA A 61 2.17 -4.64 9.93
C ALA A 61 2.09 -3.44 10.89
N GLY A 62 0.89 -3.08 11.38
CA GLY A 62 0.70 -1.99 12.35
C GLY A 62 0.20 -0.67 11.76
N PHE A 63 -0.41 -0.70 10.56
CA PHE A 63 -1.10 0.45 10.00
C PHE A 63 -2.55 0.50 10.47
N ARG A 64 -3.06 1.72 10.74
CA ARG A 64 -4.45 1.94 11.11
C ARG A 64 -5.36 1.93 9.88
N TYR A 65 -4.87 2.50 8.78
CA TYR A 65 -5.59 2.62 7.52
C TYR A 65 -4.76 2.05 6.38
N VAL A 66 -5.46 1.55 5.35
CA VAL A 66 -4.87 1.12 4.09
C VAL A 66 -5.65 1.82 3.00
N ALA A 67 -4.94 2.54 2.14
CA ALA A 67 -5.49 3.20 0.97
C ALA A 67 -4.93 2.54 -0.28
N LEU A 68 -5.77 2.40 -1.31
CA LEU A 68 -5.30 2.08 -2.65
C LEU A 68 -4.88 3.40 -3.29
N ASP A 69 -3.60 3.54 -3.60
CA ASP A 69 -3.07 4.69 -4.33
C ASP A 69 -3.40 4.51 -5.82
N LEU A 70 -4.15 5.47 -6.34
CA LEU A 70 -4.63 5.49 -7.72
C LEU A 70 -3.78 6.41 -8.61
N ALA A 71 -2.71 7.00 -8.09
CA ALA A 71 -1.84 7.87 -8.86
C ALA A 71 -1.21 7.09 -10.02
N ASP A 72 -1.30 7.68 -11.22
CA ASP A 72 -0.57 7.21 -12.39
C ASP A 72 0.93 7.47 -12.18
N ASP A 73 1.79 6.66 -12.83
CA ASP A 73 3.25 6.82 -12.80
C ASP A 73 3.73 8.19 -13.32
N ASP A 74 2.85 9.00 -13.91
CA ASP A 74 3.13 10.31 -14.51
C ASP A 74 2.83 11.52 -13.60
N GLU A 75 2.29 11.35 -12.39
CA GLU A 75 2.06 12.49 -11.51
C GLU A 75 3.37 12.85 -10.75
N PRO A 76 4.02 13.99 -11.06
CA PRO A 76 5.22 14.39 -10.34
C PRO A 76 4.85 14.66 -8.88
N ASP A 77 5.67 14.10 -7.99
CA ASP A 77 5.62 14.34 -6.55
C ASP A 77 5.41 15.82 -6.27
N SER A 78 4.17 16.20 -5.92
CA SER A 78 3.77 17.58 -5.70
C SER A 78 4.34 18.16 -4.40
N ALA A 79 5.33 17.50 -3.79
CA ALA A 79 6.07 17.96 -2.62
C ALA A 79 7.05 19.11 -2.88
N THR A 80 6.97 19.83 -4.01
CA THR A 80 7.72 21.09 -4.21
C THR A 80 6.86 22.17 -4.86
N ALA A 81 6.12 22.92 -4.03
CA ALA A 81 5.56 24.23 -4.36
C ALA A 81 5.82 25.22 -3.21
#